data_AF-A0A7Y3GEV9-F1
#
_entry.id   AF-A0A7Y3GEV9-F1
#
_cell.length_a   1.000
_cell.length_b   1.000
_cell.length_c   1.000
_cell.angle_alpha   90.00
_cell.angle_beta   90.00
_cell.angle_gamma   90.00
#
_symmetry.space_group_name_H-M   'P 1'
#
loop_
_entity.id
_entity.type
_entity.pdbx_description
1 polymer ?
#
loop_
_entity_poly.entity_id
_entity_poly.type
_entity_poly.pdbx_seq_one_letter_code
_entity_poly.pdbx_strand_id
1 'polypeptide(L)'
;TVNHATIHANAATGEGGGIRVIGVPTVTLTGTILYGNTGGSGDDCSGPLDSGGYNLVGIVSAPCVYTGDASDLPALSDPMLGPLTAGSPEYHPLMAGSDAIDAGAADCGLAVDQNGVARPDGPACDVGAVEAASPVMADEVLLVEPNGRWHIRVDGNPDYTFFYGVPGDVPLFGDWDGDGVDTPGMYRPSNGFAYLTDTLPPDGGSGIAEFDFFYGIPGDQVFVGDWDGINGDSLGISRNGKIFLRNTNDTGFADVEFWFGVPTDIAFGADTDGDGQDSVMVYRQSNSFAYYTNDTSMDVAPTDGELFFGIPGDQFVVGDWDRDGIDTPGVFRSSNTTVYLKNDLVTGPADVTYVWGTGGWRPVAGVSGAS
;
A
#
# COMPACT_ATOMS: atom_id res chain seq x y z
N THR A 1 27.13 -22.04 3.59
CA THR A 1 25.73 -21.65 3.65
C THR A 1 25.58 -20.32 2.96
N VAL A 2 24.40 -20.03 2.43
CA VAL A 2 24.02 -18.74 1.85
C VAL A 2 22.68 -18.39 2.48
N ASN A 3 22.60 -17.23 3.11
CA ASN A 3 21.42 -16.82 3.87
C ASN A 3 21.01 -15.43 3.41
N HIS A 4 19.72 -15.20 3.18
CA HIS A 4 19.14 -13.88 2.87
C HIS A 4 19.91 -13.16 1.76
N ALA A 5 20.02 -13.82 0.60
CA ALA A 5 20.77 -13.30 -0.54
C ALA A 5 19.94 -13.36 -1.82
N THR A 6 20.23 -12.47 -2.77
CA THR A 6 19.65 -12.48 -4.12
C THR A 6 20.76 -12.73 -5.13
N ILE A 7 20.70 -13.89 -5.81
CA ILE A 7 21.66 -14.31 -6.84
C ILE A 7 20.90 -14.36 -8.16
N HIS A 8 21.01 -13.28 -8.92
CA HIS A 8 20.23 -13.06 -10.13
C HIS A 8 21.09 -12.49 -11.27
N ALA A 9 20.69 -12.78 -12.51
CA ALA A 9 21.29 -12.26 -13.74
C ALA A 9 22.81 -12.51 -13.88
N ASN A 10 23.35 -13.52 -13.20
CA ASN A 10 24.74 -13.94 -13.36
C ASN A 10 24.89 -14.81 -14.60
N ALA A 11 26.05 -14.73 -15.24
CA ALA A 11 26.36 -15.53 -16.42
C ALA A 11 27.70 -16.25 -16.28
N ALA A 12 27.71 -17.56 -16.53
CA ALA A 12 28.91 -18.38 -16.58
C ALA A 12 28.99 -19.17 -17.88
N THR A 13 30.17 -19.21 -18.51
CA THR A 13 30.40 -20.06 -19.70
C THR A 13 30.53 -21.56 -19.34
N GLY A 14 30.68 -21.87 -18.06
CA GLY A 14 30.81 -23.23 -17.51
C GLY A 14 29.52 -23.71 -16.86
N GLU A 15 29.63 -24.44 -15.75
CA GLU A 15 28.46 -24.94 -15.02
C GLU A 15 28.03 -23.98 -13.91
N GLY A 16 26.72 -23.89 -13.64
CA GLY A 16 26.18 -23.12 -12.51
C GLY A 16 26.35 -21.61 -12.69
N GLY A 17 25.47 -20.99 -13.48
CA GLY A 17 25.45 -19.54 -13.71
C GLY A 17 25.30 -18.73 -12.42
N GLY A 18 24.48 -19.20 -11.49
CA GLY A 18 24.36 -18.63 -10.14
C GLY A 18 25.38 -19.23 -9.16
N ILE A 19 25.19 -20.50 -8.76
CA ILE A 19 26.07 -21.19 -7.80
C ILE A 19 26.72 -22.43 -8.42
N ARG A 20 28.03 -22.58 -8.25
CA ARG A 20 28.76 -23.81 -8.56
C ARG A 20 29.44 -24.39 -7.31
N VAL A 21 29.04 -25.60 -6.93
CA VAL A 21 29.55 -26.28 -5.73
C VAL A 21 30.74 -27.19 -6.08
N ILE A 22 31.90 -26.95 -5.47
CA ILE A 22 33.13 -27.72 -5.72
C ILE A 22 33.82 -28.04 -4.40
N GLY A 23 34.22 -29.31 -4.21
CA GLY A 23 35.09 -29.71 -3.10
C GLY A 23 34.41 -29.72 -1.73
N VAL A 24 33.08 -29.56 -1.67
CA VAL A 24 32.27 -29.66 -0.46
C VAL A 24 31.05 -30.55 -0.73
N PRO A 25 30.50 -31.21 0.31
CA PRO A 25 29.40 -32.16 0.13
C PRO A 25 28.08 -31.48 -0.25
N THR A 26 27.82 -30.26 0.21
CA THR A 26 26.60 -29.48 -0.06
C THR A 26 26.79 -28.01 0.33
N VAL A 27 25.95 -27.14 -0.20
CA VAL A 27 25.75 -25.76 0.29
C VAL A 27 24.29 -25.60 0.68
N THR A 28 24.05 -25.17 1.92
CA THR A 28 22.68 -24.88 2.39
C THR A 28 22.26 -23.46 2.04
N LEU A 29 21.04 -23.29 1.52
CA LEU A 29 20.38 -22.01 1.26
C LEU A 29 19.26 -21.75 2.29
N THR A 30 19.16 -20.54 2.82
CA THR A 30 18.02 -20.13 3.67
C THR A 30 17.55 -18.74 3.27
N GLY A 31 16.24 -18.53 3.09
CA GLY A 31 15.71 -17.20 2.79
C GLY A 31 16.30 -16.58 1.51
N THR A 32 16.71 -17.39 0.53
CA THR A 32 17.56 -16.95 -0.60
C THR A 32 16.81 -17.03 -1.93
N ILE A 33 16.99 -16.01 -2.78
CA ILE A 33 16.60 -16.04 -4.19
C ILE A 33 17.80 -16.52 -5.02
N LEU A 34 17.59 -17.58 -5.79
CA LEU A 34 18.52 -18.07 -6.81
C LEU A 34 17.75 -18.28 -8.12
N TYR A 35 17.71 -17.26 -8.97
CA TYR A 35 16.78 -17.22 -10.10
C TYR A 35 17.34 -16.44 -11.29
N GLY A 36 17.03 -16.89 -12.51
CA GLY A 36 17.26 -16.13 -13.74
C GLY A 36 18.74 -15.97 -14.10
N ASN A 37 19.61 -16.87 -13.63
CA ASN A 37 21.01 -16.90 -14.02
C ASN A 37 21.19 -17.70 -15.33
N THR A 38 22.37 -17.66 -15.93
CA THR A 38 22.66 -18.39 -17.18
C THR A 38 23.97 -19.14 -17.09
N GLY A 39 23.93 -20.45 -17.34
CA GLY A 39 25.09 -21.32 -17.34
C GLY A 39 25.28 -21.99 -18.71
N GLY A 40 26.51 -22.37 -19.04
CA GLY A 40 26.77 -23.31 -20.13
C GLY A 40 26.17 -24.70 -19.87
N SER A 41 25.95 -25.05 -18.59
CA SER A 41 25.22 -26.23 -18.14
C SER A 41 24.72 -26.02 -16.70
N GLY A 42 23.40 -26.01 -16.49
CA GLY A 42 22.80 -25.69 -15.19
C GLY A 42 22.82 -24.18 -14.95
N ASP A 43 21.67 -23.56 -15.16
CA ASP A 43 21.54 -22.10 -15.18
C ASP A 43 21.72 -21.50 -13.80
N ASP A 44 20.87 -21.88 -12.86
CA ASP A 44 20.92 -21.34 -11.51
C ASP A 44 21.97 -22.04 -10.64
N CYS A 45 22.20 -23.34 -10.87
CA CYS A 45 23.11 -24.11 -10.04
C CYS A 45 23.81 -25.27 -10.74
N SER A 46 24.96 -25.65 -10.16
CA SER A 46 25.66 -26.90 -10.44
C SER A 46 26.19 -27.51 -9.15
N GLY A 47 25.88 -28.79 -8.93
CA GLY A 47 26.22 -29.52 -7.72
C GLY A 47 25.12 -29.52 -6.65
N PRO A 48 25.40 -30.10 -5.47
CA PRO A 48 24.42 -30.32 -4.41
C PRO A 48 24.15 -29.06 -3.58
N LEU A 49 22.87 -28.71 -3.47
CA LEU A 49 22.32 -27.65 -2.66
C LEU A 49 21.22 -28.22 -1.77
N ASP A 50 21.20 -27.85 -0.49
CA ASP A 50 20.14 -28.23 0.44
C ASP A 50 19.37 -27.00 0.92
N SER A 51 18.07 -27.14 1.14
CA SER A 51 17.26 -26.09 1.74
C SER A 51 17.39 -26.09 3.26
N GLY A 52 17.60 -24.91 3.82
CA GLY A 52 17.34 -24.57 5.21
C GLY A 52 16.03 -23.81 5.40
N GLY A 53 15.19 -23.74 4.36
CA GLY A 53 13.85 -23.14 4.34
C GLY A 53 13.75 -21.79 3.62
N TYR A 54 12.53 -21.49 3.18
CA TYR A 54 12.10 -20.20 2.60
C TYR A 54 12.93 -19.72 1.41
N ASN A 55 13.33 -20.61 0.49
CA ASN A 55 14.07 -20.22 -0.71
C ASN A 55 13.16 -20.11 -1.93
N LEU A 56 13.52 -19.19 -2.84
CA LEU A 56 13.00 -19.15 -4.20
C LEU A 56 14.13 -19.58 -5.15
N VAL A 57 14.03 -20.81 -5.66
CA VAL A 57 15.02 -21.37 -6.57
C VAL A 57 14.37 -21.61 -7.92
N GLY A 58 14.96 -21.04 -8.98
CA GLY A 58 14.50 -21.18 -10.35
C GLY A 58 14.77 -22.57 -10.93
N ILE A 59 15.70 -22.65 -11.88
CA ILE A 59 15.95 -23.85 -12.68
C ILE A 59 16.78 -24.86 -11.87
N VAL A 60 16.10 -25.89 -11.37
CA VAL A 60 16.71 -27.04 -10.66
C VAL A 60 17.14 -28.19 -11.58
N SER A 61 17.27 -27.95 -12.89
CA SER A 61 17.68 -28.98 -13.84
C SER A 61 19.16 -29.36 -13.70
N ALA A 62 19.51 -30.59 -14.07
CA ALA A 62 20.89 -31.07 -14.00
C ALA A 62 21.86 -30.13 -14.74
N PRO A 63 23.08 -29.89 -14.21
CA PRO A 63 23.74 -30.53 -13.08
C PRO A 63 23.37 -29.99 -11.69
N CYS A 64 22.32 -29.17 -11.55
CA CYS A 64 21.83 -28.80 -10.23
C CYS A 64 21.19 -30.01 -9.53
N VAL A 65 21.46 -30.14 -8.22
CA VAL A 65 20.77 -31.06 -7.33
C VAL A 65 20.31 -30.26 -6.13
N TYR A 66 19.04 -29.84 -6.14
CA TYR A 66 18.44 -29.09 -5.05
C TYR A 66 17.54 -29.99 -4.20
N THR A 67 17.86 -30.12 -2.92
CA THR A 67 17.03 -30.80 -1.92
C THR A 67 16.17 -29.77 -1.20
N GLY A 68 14.93 -29.56 -1.69
CA GLY A 68 14.01 -28.57 -1.13
C GLY A 68 13.43 -28.95 0.23
N ASP A 69 12.89 -27.93 0.91
CA ASP A 69 12.09 -28.03 2.13
C ASP A 69 10.63 -27.60 1.87
N ALA A 70 9.71 -27.99 2.74
CA ALA A 70 8.28 -27.65 2.59
C ALA A 70 7.98 -26.14 2.73
N SER A 71 8.89 -25.38 3.35
CA SER A 71 8.80 -23.92 3.46
C SER A 71 9.35 -23.16 2.25
N ASP A 72 9.97 -23.84 1.28
CA ASP A 72 10.43 -23.19 0.06
C ASP A 72 9.26 -22.79 -0.84
N LEU A 73 9.49 -21.75 -1.65
CA LEU A 73 8.49 -21.27 -2.58
C LEU A 73 8.31 -22.27 -3.74
N PRO A 74 7.09 -22.38 -4.31
CA PRO A 74 6.81 -23.25 -5.44
C PRO A 74 7.76 -23.03 -6.64
N ALA A 75 8.03 -24.09 -7.40
CA ALA A 75 8.95 -24.09 -8.54
C ALA A 75 8.53 -23.22 -9.75
N LEU A 76 7.46 -22.41 -9.63
CA LEU A 76 6.99 -21.45 -10.62
C LEU A 76 6.88 -20.02 -10.04
N SER A 77 7.30 -19.81 -8.80
CA SER A 77 7.25 -18.49 -8.19
C SER A 77 8.15 -17.51 -8.93
N ASP A 78 7.66 -16.30 -9.12
CA ASP A 78 8.38 -15.21 -9.78
C ASP A 78 8.87 -14.22 -8.72
N PRO A 79 10.19 -14.03 -8.55
CA PRO A 79 10.69 -13.06 -7.58
C PRO A 79 10.43 -11.60 -8.02
N MET A 80 9.99 -11.36 -9.26
CA MET A 80 9.68 -10.04 -9.81
C MET A 80 10.74 -8.99 -9.42
N LEU A 81 12.01 -9.29 -9.73
CA LEU A 81 13.12 -8.41 -9.38
C LEU A 81 13.18 -7.20 -10.31
N GLY A 82 13.35 -6.01 -9.72
CA GLY A 82 13.63 -4.79 -10.47
C GLY A 82 15.07 -4.73 -11.00
N PRO A 83 15.42 -3.67 -11.76
CA PRO A 83 16.78 -3.45 -12.24
C PRO A 83 17.76 -3.33 -11.06
N LEU A 84 19.04 -3.67 -11.29
CA LEU A 84 20.08 -3.52 -10.26
C LEU A 84 20.22 -2.04 -9.87
N THR A 85 19.92 -1.73 -8.61
CA THR A 85 20.11 -0.41 -8.03
C THR A 85 21.60 -0.18 -7.81
N ALA A 86 22.14 0.86 -8.45
CA ALA A 86 23.53 1.26 -8.28
C ALA A 86 23.74 1.89 -6.89
N GLY A 87 24.78 1.48 -6.16
CA GLY A 87 24.99 1.95 -4.79
C GLY A 87 26.08 1.19 -4.05
N SER A 88 26.14 1.40 -2.73
CA SER A 88 26.98 0.63 -1.83
C SER A 88 26.19 0.35 -0.54
N PRO A 89 25.49 -0.79 -0.44
CA PRO A 89 25.54 -1.92 -1.38
C PRO A 89 24.66 -1.77 -2.63
N GLU A 90 24.96 -2.55 -3.67
CA GLU A 90 24.09 -2.72 -4.85
C GLU A 90 23.09 -3.85 -4.57
N TYR A 91 21.84 -3.70 -5.02
CA TYR A 91 20.79 -4.68 -4.78
C TYR A 91 19.75 -4.68 -5.91
N HIS A 92 19.02 -5.78 -6.04
CA HIS A 92 17.80 -5.84 -6.84
C HIS A 92 16.61 -5.63 -5.91
N PRO A 93 15.77 -4.61 -6.12
CA PRO A 93 14.54 -4.45 -5.35
C PRO A 93 13.55 -5.57 -5.72
N LEU A 94 12.74 -5.96 -4.74
CA LEU A 94 11.54 -6.74 -4.99
C LEU A 94 10.47 -5.77 -5.51
N MET A 95 9.89 -6.06 -6.67
CA MET A 95 8.80 -5.26 -7.21
C MET A 95 7.47 -5.68 -6.59
N ALA A 96 6.51 -4.76 -6.60
CA ALA A 96 5.12 -5.01 -6.26
C ALA A 96 4.58 -6.30 -6.91
N GLY A 97 3.92 -7.13 -6.09
CA GLY A 97 3.33 -8.41 -6.52
C GLY A 97 4.32 -9.59 -6.56
N SER A 98 5.57 -9.39 -6.17
CA SER A 98 6.55 -10.47 -6.05
C SER A 98 6.09 -11.58 -5.11
N ASP A 99 6.25 -12.84 -5.53
CA ASP A 99 5.99 -14.00 -4.67
C ASP A 99 6.98 -14.09 -3.49
N ALA A 100 8.08 -13.33 -3.51
CA ALA A 100 9.11 -13.34 -2.48
C ALA A 100 8.84 -12.36 -1.33
N ILE A 101 7.84 -11.48 -1.46
CA ILE A 101 7.44 -10.55 -0.39
C ILE A 101 6.67 -11.33 0.70
N ASP A 102 7.02 -11.12 1.97
CA ASP A 102 6.47 -11.78 3.16
C ASP A 102 6.50 -13.32 3.11
N ALA A 103 7.32 -13.90 2.23
CA ALA A 103 7.35 -15.34 1.99
C ALA A 103 8.42 -16.07 2.84
N GLY A 104 9.10 -15.35 3.71
CA GLY A 104 10.15 -15.83 4.60
C GLY A 104 9.66 -16.31 5.97
N ALA A 105 10.59 -16.40 6.91
CA ALA A 105 10.27 -16.73 8.30
C ALA A 105 9.66 -15.50 9.01
N ALA A 106 8.89 -15.71 10.08
CA ALA A 106 8.44 -14.60 10.94
C ALA A 106 9.59 -13.98 11.78
N ASP A 107 10.66 -14.75 12.03
CA ASP A 107 11.90 -14.26 12.65
C ASP A 107 13.06 -14.53 11.70
N CYS A 108 13.62 -13.45 11.15
CA CYS A 108 14.70 -13.49 10.16
C CYS A 108 16.05 -13.86 10.76
N GLY A 109 16.20 -13.82 12.09
CA GLY A 109 17.51 -13.92 12.75
C GLY A 109 18.50 -12.80 12.38
N LEU A 110 18.01 -11.75 11.72
CA LEU A 110 18.72 -10.53 11.31
C LEU A 110 17.85 -9.33 11.68
N ALA A 111 18.45 -8.27 12.23
CA ALA A 111 17.72 -7.09 12.66
C ALA A 111 17.46 -6.09 11.53
N VAL A 112 18.31 -6.11 10.50
CA VAL A 112 18.18 -5.28 9.31
C VAL A 112 18.62 -6.05 8.06
N ASP A 113 18.10 -5.64 6.92
CA ASP A 113 18.47 -6.16 5.61
C ASP A 113 19.78 -5.55 5.06
N GLN A 114 20.11 -5.84 3.80
CA GLN A 114 21.31 -5.32 3.15
C GLN A 114 21.32 -3.79 3.02
N ASN A 115 20.16 -3.14 2.92
CA ASN A 115 20.00 -1.70 2.80
C ASN A 115 19.84 -0.99 4.16
N GLY A 116 19.78 -1.75 5.25
CA GLY A 116 19.60 -1.23 6.59
C GLY A 116 18.13 -1.05 7.00
N VAL A 117 17.18 -1.54 6.19
CA VAL A 117 15.75 -1.60 6.53
C VAL A 117 15.54 -2.64 7.62
N ALA A 118 14.61 -2.41 8.55
CA ALA A 118 14.29 -3.36 9.61
C ALA A 118 13.88 -4.72 9.02
N ARG A 119 14.11 -5.82 9.76
CA ARG A 119 13.72 -7.15 9.31
C ARG A 119 13.03 -7.94 10.43
N PRO A 120 11.81 -8.48 10.21
CA PRO A 120 10.96 -8.26 9.03
C PRO A 120 10.46 -6.81 8.94
N ASP A 121 10.20 -6.35 7.73
CA ASP A 121 9.44 -5.12 7.44
C ASP A 121 8.07 -5.54 6.89
N GLY A 122 7.18 -5.99 7.78
CA GLY A 122 5.91 -6.63 7.44
C GLY A 122 5.59 -7.87 8.28
N PRO A 123 4.55 -8.64 7.91
CA PRO A 123 4.18 -9.90 8.57
C PRO A 123 5.29 -10.97 8.65
N ALA A 124 6.21 -11.01 7.70
CA ALA A 124 7.33 -11.95 7.68
C ALA A 124 8.52 -11.35 6.92
N CYS A 125 9.69 -12.00 6.95
CA CYS A 125 10.81 -11.52 6.14
C CYS A 125 10.48 -11.73 4.67
N ASP A 126 11.03 -10.87 3.82
CA ASP A 126 11.13 -11.18 2.41
C ASP A 126 12.19 -12.24 2.14
N VAL A 127 12.01 -12.98 1.06
CA VAL A 127 13.01 -13.91 0.54
C VAL A 127 14.00 -13.12 -0.30
N GLY A 128 15.29 -13.18 0.03
CA GLY A 128 16.34 -12.46 -0.70
C GLY A 128 17.15 -11.50 0.18
N ALA A 129 17.94 -10.65 -0.48
CA ALA A 129 18.89 -9.75 0.18
C ALA A 129 18.25 -8.54 0.88
N VAL A 130 17.09 -8.10 0.41
CA VAL A 130 16.42 -6.87 0.85
C VAL A 130 14.98 -7.17 1.21
N GLU A 131 14.42 -6.34 2.09
CA GLU A 131 12.96 -6.21 2.21
C GLU A 131 12.47 -5.24 1.12
N ALA A 132 11.30 -5.50 0.57
CA ALA A 132 10.44 -4.48 0.02
C ALA A 132 10.07 -3.53 1.15
N ALA A 133 10.05 -2.23 0.88
CA ALA A 133 9.64 -1.27 1.90
C ALA A 133 8.16 -1.51 2.21
N SER A 134 7.83 -1.75 3.49
CA SER A 134 6.44 -1.80 3.93
C SER A 134 5.91 -0.43 4.36
N PRO A 135 4.59 -0.23 4.25
CA PRO A 135 3.63 -1.11 3.57
C PRO A 135 3.44 -0.61 2.14
N VAL A 136 3.46 -1.50 1.16
CA VAL A 136 2.65 -1.24 -0.05
C VAL A 136 1.74 -2.43 -0.27
N MET A 137 0.90 -2.68 0.75
CA MET A 137 -0.36 -3.34 0.49
C MET A 137 -1.18 -2.39 -0.40
N ALA A 138 -1.82 -2.93 -1.43
CA ALA A 138 -2.65 -2.09 -2.28
C ALA A 138 -3.79 -1.57 -1.42
N ASP A 139 -4.08 -0.29 -1.56
CA ASP A 139 -5.33 0.25 -1.09
C ASP A 139 -6.48 -0.50 -1.74
N GLU A 140 -7.51 -0.70 -0.95
CA GLU A 140 -8.78 -1.17 -1.44
C GLU A 140 -9.84 -0.11 -1.26
N VAL A 141 -10.86 -0.14 -2.12
CA VAL A 141 -12.06 0.64 -1.86
C VAL A 141 -12.91 -0.11 -0.84
N LEU A 142 -13.25 0.57 0.25
CA LEU A 142 -14.31 0.15 1.17
C LEU A 142 -15.59 0.92 0.82
N LEU A 143 -16.75 0.30 1.05
CA LEU A 143 -18.03 0.98 0.87
C LEU A 143 -18.82 1.03 2.18
N VAL A 144 -19.31 2.23 2.49
CA VAL A 144 -20.02 2.51 3.74
C VAL A 144 -21.48 2.84 3.46
N GLU A 145 -22.38 2.13 4.13
CA GLU A 145 -23.81 2.38 4.10
C GLU A 145 -24.20 3.66 4.83
N PRO A 146 -25.30 4.33 4.42
CA PRO A 146 -25.85 5.45 5.19
C PRO A 146 -26.22 5.14 6.64
N ASN A 147 -26.35 3.85 7.00
CA ASN A 147 -26.66 3.42 8.36
C ASN A 147 -25.43 3.16 9.24
N GLY A 148 -24.20 3.34 8.72
CA GLY A 148 -22.95 3.09 9.43
C GLY A 148 -22.41 1.66 9.33
N ARG A 149 -22.95 0.83 8.43
CA ARG A 149 -22.36 -0.48 8.11
C ARG A 149 -21.28 -0.34 7.04
N TRP A 150 -20.10 -0.87 7.33
CA TRP A 150 -18.94 -0.92 6.47
C TRP A 150 -18.86 -2.27 5.77
N HIS A 151 -18.31 -2.25 4.55
CA HIS A 151 -18.06 -3.42 3.73
C HIS A 151 -16.63 -3.33 3.19
N ILE A 152 -15.87 -4.38 3.44
CA ILE A 152 -14.59 -4.68 2.81
C ILE A 152 -14.84 -5.84 1.83
N ARG A 153 -14.39 -5.68 0.60
CA ARG A 153 -14.65 -6.63 -0.47
C ARG A 153 -13.69 -7.82 -0.37
N VAL A 154 -14.22 -9.03 -0.19
CA VAL A 154 -13.39 -10.24 -0.20
C VAL A 154 -13.64 -11.04 -1.48
N ASP A 155 -12.61 -11.19 -2.31
CA ASP A 155 -12.75 -11.85 -3.60
C ASP A 155 -13.19 -13.32 -3.49
N GLY A 156 -14.30 -13.65 -4.16
CA GLY A 156 -14.87 -15.00 -4.15
C GLY A 156 -15.54 -15.42 -2.84
N ASN A 157 -15.59 -14.52 -1.83
CA ASN A 157 -16.18 -14.74 -0.52
C ASN A 157 -17.26 -13.67 -0.23
N PRO A 158 -18.07 -13.85 0.84
CA PRO A 158 -18.87 -12.75 1.36
C PRO A 158 -17.99 -11.59 1.83
N ASP A 159 -18.47 -10.36 1.66
CA ASP A 159 -17.83 -9.16 2.18
C ASP A 159 -17.60 -9.28 3.69
N TYR A 160 -16.46 -8.77 4.17
CA TYR A 160 -16.21 -8.56 5.58
C TYR A 160 -16.96 -7.31 6.01
N THR A 161 -17.82 -7.43 7.04
CA THR A 161 -18.73 -6.34 7.40
C THR A 161 -18.68 -6.01 8.88
N PHE A 162 -18.83 -4.73 9.21
CA PHE A 162 -18.94 -4.30 10.59
C PHE A 162 -19.69 -2.98 10.70
N PHE A 163 -20.08 -2.61 11.91
CA PHE A 163 -20.67 -1.29 12.19
C PHE A 163 -19.64 -0.37 12.86
N TYR A 164 -19.54 0.86 12.38
CA TYR A 164 -18.77 1.92 13.04
C TYR A 164 -19.40 3.29 12.74
N GLY A 165 -19.53 4.12 13.77
CA GLY A 165 -20.23 5.40 13.71
C GLY A 165 -21.76 5.27 13.68
N VAL A 166 -22.46 6.39 13.42
CA VAL A 166 -23.92 6.45 13.30
C VAL A 166 -24.35 7.16 12.00
N PRO A 167 -25.63 7.08 11.60
CA PRO A 167 -26.09 7.72 10.37
C PRO A 167 -25.83 9.24 10.35
N GLY A 168 -25.22 9.72 9.27
CA GLY A 168 -24.89 11.14 9.05
C GLY A 168 -23.45 11.51 9.40
N ASP A 169 -22.70 10.58 9.98
CA ASP A 169 -21.26 10.69 10.14
C ASP A 169 -20.55 10.52 8.80
N VAL A 170 -19.40 11.18 8.63
CA VAL A 170 -18.51 11.06 7.47
C VAL A 170 -17.52 9.93 7.78
N PRO A 171 -17.51 8.84 6.98
CA PRO A 171 -16.55 7.76 7.18
C PRO A 171 -15.13 8.23 6.86
N LEU A 172 -14.17 7.81 7.68
CA LEU A 172 -12.74 8.00 7.49
C LEU A 172 -12.07 6.63 7.65
N PHE A 173 -10.95 6.42 6.99
CA PHE A 173 -10.14 5.22 7.10
C PHE A 173 -8.70 5.70 7.06
N GLY A 174 -7.89 5.28 8.02
CA GLY A 174 -6.56 5.83 8.25
C GLY A 174 -5.74 4.95 9.18
N ASP A 175 -4.42 4.95 9.01
CA ASP A 175 -3.43 4.36 9.91
C ASP A 175 -3.15 5.29 11.10
N TRP A 176 -4.01 5.28 12.12
CA TRP A 176 -3.96 6.27 13.20
C TRP A 176 -2.79 6.11 14.17
N ASP A 177 -2.16 4.93 14.21
CA ASP A 177 -1.08 4.58 15.14
C ASP A 177 0.28 4.29 14.46
N GLY A 178 0.33 4.34 13.13
CA GLY A 178 1.53 4.25 12.32
C GLY A 178 2.04 2.82 12.13
N ASP A 179 1.14 1.83 12.16
CA ASP A 179 1.47 0.41 12.03
C ASP A 179 1.38 -0.12 10.58
N GLY A 180 0.96 0.75 9.65
CA GLY A 180 0.78 0.45 8.24
C GLY A 180 -0.56 -0.19 7.89
N VAL A 181 -1.51 -0.26 8.83
CA VAL A 181 -2.86 -0.78 8.61
C VAL A 181 -3.91 0.28 8.95
N ASP A 182 -4.72 0.61 7.96
CA ASP A 182 -5.83 1.51 8.12
C ASP A 182 -6.97 0.89 8.94
N THR A 183 -7.53 1.73 9.81
CA THR A 183 -8.63 1.35 10.70
C THR A 183 -9.75 2.38 10.69
N PRO A 184 -10.98 2.00 11.09
CA PRO A 184 -12.14 2.87 10.93
C PRO A 184 -12.07 4.16 11.76
N GLY A 185 -12.31 5.27 11.09
CA GLY A 185 -12.59 6.56 11.70
C GLY A 185 -13.96 7.09 11.29
N MET A 186 -14.44 8.09 12.02
CA MET A 186 -15.59 8.87 11.57
C MET A 186 -15.51 10.31 12.07
N TYR A 187 -15.97 11.23 11.23
CA TYR A 187 -16.16 12.63 11.61
C TYR A 187 -17.64 12.93 11.73
N ARG A 188 -18.05 13.60 12.82
CA ARG A 188 -19.43 14.00 13.05
C ARG A 188 -19.63 15.48 12.73
N PRO A 189 -20.22 15.84 11.57
CA PRO A 189 -20.34 17.24 11.17
C PRO A 189 -21.25 18.05 12.09
N SER A 190 -22.13 17.40 12.86
CA SER A 190 -23.06 18.11 13.76
C SER A 190 -22.40 18.68 15.02
N ASN A 191 -21.24 18.18 15.43
CA ASN A 191 -20.51 18.65 16.61
C ASN A 191 -19.01 18.87 16.39
N GLY A 192 -18.46 18.48 15.23
CA GLY A 192 -17.05 18.67 14.87
C GLY A 192 -16.07 17.68 15.50
N PHE A 193 -16.57 16.55 16.00
CA PHE A 193 -15.73 15.52 16.62
C PHE A 193 -15.32 14.44 15.63
N ALA A 194 -14.05 14.04 15.69
CA ALA A 194 -13.54 12.80 15.15
C ALA A 194 -13.62 11.70 16.22
N TYR A 195 -13.93 10.48 15.80
CA TYR A 195 -13.95 9.29 16.64
C TYR A 195 -13.20 8.18 15.92
N LEU A 196 -12.02 7.82 16.41
CA LEU A 196 -11.07 6.93 15.76
C LEU A 196 -10.84 5.67 16.62
N THR A 197 -10.36 4.59 16.00
CA THR A 197 -10.03 3.32 16.66
C THR A 197 -8.85 2.70 15.95
N ASP A 198 -7.83 2.24 16.68
CA ASP A 198 -6.67 1.52 16.14
C ASP A 198 -6.99 0.03 15.88
N THR A 199 -8.25 -0.36 16.12
CA THR A 199 -8.71 -1.74 15.96
C THR A 199 -9.75 -1.85 14.86
N LEU A 200 -9.50 -2.71 13.87
CA LEU A 200 -10.54 -3.17 12.94
C LEU A 200 -11.61 -4.00 13.70
N PRO A 201 -12.89 -3.62 13.66
CA PRO A 201 -13.94 -4.39 14.31
C PRO A 201 -14.09 -5.80 13.69
N PRO A 202 -14.46 -6.84 14.47
CA PRO A 202 -14.63 -8.20 13.96
C PRO A 202 -15.78 -8.30 12.95
N ASP A 203 -15.71 -9.27 12.02
CA ASP A 203 -16.77 -9.51 11.03
C ASP A 203 -18.15 -9.77 11.68
N GLY A 204 -19.17 -9.08 11.17
CA GLY A 204 -20.51 -8.97 11.71
C GLY A 204 -20.62 -8.16 13.01
N GLY A 205 -19.52 -7.55 13.48
CA GLY A 205 -19.39 -6.87 14.75
C GLY A 205 -19.73 -5.37 14.73
N SER A 206 -19.45 -4.72 15.85
CA SER A 206 -19.54 -3.26 16.01
C SER A 206 -18.28 -2.77 16.69
N GLY A 207 -17.64 -1.77 16.08
CA GLY A 207 -16.54 -1.06 16.71
C GLY A 207 -17.03 0.03 17.66
N ILE A 208 -16.12 0.45 18.53
CA ILE A 208 -16.26 1.60 19.41
C ILE A 208 -15.01 2.44 19.24
N ALA A 209 -15.15 3.76 19.34
CA ALA A 209 -14.00 4.64 19.28
C ALA A 209 -13.11 4.43 20.51
N GLU A 210 -11.80 4.37 20.29
CA GLU A 210 -10.78 4.30 21.33
C GLU A 210 -10.39 5.70 21.80
N PHE A 211 -10.43 6.67 20.88
CA PHE A 211 -10.20 8.07 21.19
C PHE A 211 -11.09 8.98 20.33
N ASP A 212 -11.42 10.15 20.90
CA ASP A 212 -12.21 11.17 20.26
C ASP A 212 -11.62 12.56 20.56
N PHE A 213 -11.69 13.43 19.57
CA PHE A 213 -11.20 14.80 19.70
C PHE A 213 -11.97 15.72 18.75
N PHE A 214 -11.89 17.02 19.03
CA PHE A 214 -12.50 18.04 18.20
C PHE A 214 -11.46 18.64 17.26
N TYR A 215 -11.78 18.68 15.96
CA TYR A 215 -11.00 19.39 14.95
C TYR A 215 -11.95 19.95 13.88
N GLY A 216 -11.90 21.27 13.65
CA GLY A 216 -12.79 21.95 12.71
C GLY A 216 -14.04 22.57 13.32
N ILE A 217 -15.05 22.84 12.51
CA ILE A 217 -16.35 23.37 12.90
C ILE A 217 -17.46 22.66 12.10
N PRO A 218 -18.73 22.73 12.56
CA PRO A 218 -19.84 22.17 11.80
C PRO A 218 -19.91 22.70 10.36
N GLY A 219 -19.92 21.77 9.39
CA GLY A 219 -19.98 22.07 7.96
C GLY A 219 -18.64 22.02 7.23
N ASP A 220 -17.53 21.80 7.95
CA ASP A 220 -16.24 21.53 7.32
C ASP A 220 -16.23 20.21 6.55
N GLN A 221 -15.46 20.18 5.47
CA GLN A 221 -15.07 18.93 4.83
C GLN A 221 -13.81 18.41 5.54
N VAL A 222 -13.81 17.13 5.92
CA VAL A 222 -12.68 16.44 6.55
C VAL A 222 -12.16 15.36 5.62
N PHE A 223 -10.85 15.15 5.65
CA PHE A 223 -10.12 14.10 4.93
C PHE A 223 -8.91 13.64 5.78
N VAL A 224 -8.23 12.61 5.31
CA VAL A 224 -7.18 11.88 6.04
C VAL A 224 -5.90 11.86 5.20
N GLY A 225 -4.75 11.80 5.87
CA GLY A 225 -3.44 11.54 5.29
C GLY A 225 -2.29 11.71 6.30
N ASP A 226 -1.11 11.21 5.96
CA ASP A 226 0.15 11.38 6.68
C ASP A 226 0.92 12.60 6.16
N TRP A 227 0.61 13.77 6.72
CA TRP A 227 1.18 15.04 6.28
C TRP A 227 2.66 15.24 6.63
N ASP A 228 3.23 14.41 7.52
CA ASP A 228 4.60 14.59 8.02
C ASP A 228 5.53 13.38 7.92
N GLY A 229 4.99 12.23 7.49
CA GLY A 229 5.74 11.02 7.13
C GLY A 229 6.31 10.29 8.33
N ILE A 230 5.76 10.48 9.52
CA ILE A 230 6.36 9.99 10.78
C ILE A 230 5.39 9.20 11.66
N ASN A 231 4.12 9.62 11.79
CA ASN A 231 3.21 9.08 12.82
C ASN A 231 1.90 8.52 12.25
N GLY A 232 1.89 8.12 10.98
CA GLY A 232 0.70 7.68 10.29
C GLY A 232 -0.29 8.83 10.05
N ASP A 233 -1.55 8.46 9.92
CA ASP A 233 -2.59 9.32 9.43
C ASP A 233 -3.16 10.29 10.47
N SER A 234 -3.52 11.47 9.96
CA SER A 234 -4.15 12.51 10.74
C SER A 234 -5.15 13.33 9.91
N LEU A 235 -5.86 14.25 10.57
CA LEU A 235 -7.00 14.93 9.95
C LEU A 235 -6.60 16.21 9.19
N GLY A 236 -7.10 16.31 7.96
CA GLY A 236 -7.15 17.52 7.16
C GLY A 236 -8.57 18.12 7.09
N ILE A 237 -8.67 19.44 7.01
CA ILE A 237 -9.92 20.18 6.76
C ILE A 237 -9.80 21.01 5.50
N SER A 238 -10.82 20.92 4.64
CA SER A 238 -11.07 21.88 3.56
C SER A 238 -12.25 22.76 3.93
N ARG A 239 -12.01 24.08 3.96
CA ARG A 239 -13.03 25.09 4.25
C ARG A 239 -12.92 26.23 3.25
N ASN A 240 -13.86 26.28 2.31
CA ASN A 240 -13.95 27.32 1.28
C ASN A 240 -12.66 27.47 0.43
N GLY A 241 -11.99 26.36 0.11
CA GLY A 241 -10.73 26.35 -0.66
C GLY A 241 -9.47 26.65 0.15
N LYS A 242 -9.60 26.80 1.48
CA LYS A 242 -8.45 26.81 2.39
C LYS A 242 -8.31 25.44 3.05
N ILE A 243 -7.07 24.95 3.06
CA ILE A 243 -6.66 23.69 3.67
C ILE A 243 -6.05 23.96 5.06
N PHE A 244 -6.36 23.07 5.99
CA PHE A 244 -5.89 23.05 7.36
C PHE A 244 -5.47 21.62 7.69
N LEU A 245 -4.16 21.36 7.80
CA LEU A 245 -3.62 20.05 8.14
C LEU A 245 -3.14 20.06 9.59
N ARG A 246 -3.34 18.96 10.28
CA ARG A 246 -2.89 18.77 11.66
C ARG A 246 -2.17 17.45 11.74
N ASN A 247 -0.95 17.46 12.28
CA ASN A 247 -0.07 16.29 12.31
C ASN A 247 -0.36 15.35 13.50
N THR A 248 -1.35 15.67 14.34
CA THR A 248 -1.67 14.91 15.54
C THR A 248 -3.17 14.69 15.72
N ASN A 249 -3.54 13.48 16.17
CA ASN A 249 -4.91 13.08 16.45
C ASN A 249 -5.41 13.57 17.83
N ASP A 250 -5.34 14.88 18.06
CA ASP A 250 -5.82 15.55 19.27
C ASP A 250 -6.44 16.93 18.98
N THR A 251 -7.05 17.54 19.99
CA THR A 251 -7.67 18.87 19.82
C THR A 251 -6.62 19.97 19.73
N GLY A 252 -6.63 20.74 18.64
CA GLY A 252 -5.74 21.88 18.48
C GLY A 252 -5.99 22.70 17.22
N PHE A 253 -5.01 23.55 16.89
CA PHE A 253 -5.01 24.35 15.67
C PHE A 253 -4.42 23.53 14.50
N ALA A 254 -4.46 24.07 13.28
CA ALA A 254 -3.70 23.46 12.19
C ALA A 254 -2.21 23.72 12.38
N ASP A 255 -1.39 22.75 11.99
CA ASP A 255 0.07 22.87 11.93
C ASP A 255 0.48 23.47 10.57
N VAL A 256 -0.26 23.13 9.51
CA VAL A 256 -0.06 23.65 8.15
C VAL A 256 -1.36 24.24 7.61
N GLU A 257 -1.29 25.43 7.01
CA GLU A 257 -2.43 26.10 6.39
C GLU A 257 -2.04 26.73 5.05
N PHE A 258 -2.82 26.47 4.00
CA PHE A 258 -2.61 27.04 2.67
C PHE A 258 -3.90 27.07 1.86
N TRP A 259 -3.91 27.82 0.76
CA TRP A 259 -5.01 27.84 -0.21
C TRP A 259 -4.74 26.86 -1.35
N PHE A 260 -5.71 25.99 -1.64
CA PHE A 260 -5.69 25.08 -2.78
C PHE A 260 -7.12 24.69 -3.19
N GLY A 261 -7.39 24.71 -4.50
CA GLY A 261 -8.73 24.49 -5.04
C GLY A 261 -9.70 25.67 -4.86
N VAL A 262 -10.99 25.41 -5.12
CA VAL A 262 -12.09 26.37 -4.94
C VAL A 262 -13.10 25.87 -3.91
N PRO A 263 -14.02 26.71 -3.38
CA PRO A 263 -14.93 26.33 -2.28
C PRO A 263 -15.83 25.11 -2.52
N THR A 264 -16.02 24.67 -3.77
CA THR A 264 -16.86 23.52 -4.12
C THR A 264 -16.06 22.25 -4.40
N ASP A 265 -14.74 22.32 -4.36
CA ASP A 265 -13.90 21.15 -4.58
C ASP A 265 -13.86 20.31 -3.30
N ILE A 266 -13.71 18.99 -3.48
CA ILE A 266 -13.63 18.00 -2.42
C ILE A 266 -12.16 17.63 -2.26
N ALA A 267 -11.54 17.92 -1.12
CA ALA A 267 -10.14 17.57 -0.82
C ALA A 267 -9.96 16.12 -0.30
N PHE A 268 -8.78 15.56 -0.58
CA PHE A 268 -8.28 14.23 -0.19
C PHE A 268 -6.78 14.34 0.12
N GLY A 269 -6.29 13.54 1.06
CA GLY A 269 -4.84 13.26 1.18
C GLY A 269 -4.41 12.36 0.03
N ALA A 270 -3.16 12.53 -0.40
CA ALA A 270 -2.58 11.75 -1.48
C ALA A 270 -1.05 11.94 -1.55
N ASP A 271 -0.30 10.84 -1.58
CA ASP A 271 1.12 10.79 -1.95
C ASP A 271 1.24 10.61 -3.48
N THR A 272 1.22 11.72 -4.22
CA THR A 272 1.21 11.65 -5.69
C THR A 272 2.61 11.64 -6.34
N ASP A 273 3.69 11.72 -5.55
CA ASP A 273 5.07 11.58 -6.03
C ASP A 273 5.88 10.44 -5.39
N GLY A 274 5.27 9.66 -4.51
CA GLY A 274 5.82 8.46 -3.92
C GLY A 274 6.95 8.73 -2.95
N ASP A 275 6.87 9.85 -2.22
CA ASP A 275 7.87 10.25 -1.24
C ASP A 275 7.56 9.77 0.20
N GLY A 276 6.40 9.14 0.39
CA GLY A 276 5.89 8.61 1.65
C GLY A 276 5.18 9.65 2.52
N GLN A 277 4.98 10.89 2.04
CA GLN A 277 4.19 11.92 2.71
C GLN A 277 3.01 12.34 1.86
N ASP A 278 1.84 12.42 2.49
CA ASP A 278 0.66 12.94 1.84
C ASP A 278 0.74 14.45 1.63
N SER A 279 0.33 14.83 0.42
CA SER A 279 -0.05 16.20 0.10
C SER A 279 -1.56 16.29 -0.13
N VAL A 280 -2.03 17.10 -1.08
CA VAL A 280 -3.48 17.31 -1.26
C VAL A 280 -3.90 17.20 -2.72
N MET A 281 -4.90 16.36 -2.96
CA MET A 281 -5.68 16.33 -4.19
C MET A 281 -7.07 16.93 -3.95
N VAL A 282 -7.56 17.73 -4.90
CA VAL A 282 -8.93 18.26 -4.89
C VAL A 282 -9.70 17.82 -6.12
N TYR A 283 -10.90 17.28 -5.92
CA TYR A 283 -11.80 16.85 -6.98
C TYR A 283 -12.95 17.82 -7.19
N ARG A 284 -13.07 18.33 -8.41
CA ARG A 284 -14.15 19.21 -8.84
C ARG A 284 -15.30 18.41 -9.44
N GLN A 285 -16.26 18.08 -8.58
CA GLN A 285 -17.39 17.22 -8.97
C GLN A 285 -18.26 17.77 -10.11
N SER A 286 -18.26 19.08 -10.35
CA SER A 286 -19.05 19.71 -11.43
C SER A 286 -18.54 19.40 -12.84
N ASN A 287 -17.27 19.04 -12.99
CA ASN A 287 -16.66 18.77 -14.29
C ASN A 287 -15.67 17.58 -14.31
N SER A 288 -15.54 16.85 -13.20
CA SER A 288 -14.71 15.64 -13.05
C SER A 288 -13.21 15.84 -13.25
N PHE A 289 -12.72 17.03 -12.94
CA PHE A 289 -11.28 17.28 -12.86
C PHE A 289 -10.78 17.10 -11.43
N ALA A 290 -9.65 16.42 -11.30
CA ALA A 290 -8.81 16.41 -10.12
C ALA A 290 -7.59 17.32 -10.35
N TYR A 291 -7.16 18.01 -9.31
CA TYR A 291 -5.95 18.84 -9.27
C TYR A 291 -5.17 18.44 -8.03
N TYR A 292 -3.85 18.31 -8.13
CA TYR A 292 -3.01 17.96 -6.99
C TYR A 292 -1.81 18.90 -6.87
N THR A 293 -1.30 18.97 -5.65
CA THR A 293 -0.10 19.72 -5.27
C THR A 293 0.76 18.81 -4.40
N ASN A 294 2.07 18.86 -4.59
CA ASN A 294 3.09 18.23 -3.73
C ASN A 294 3.90 19.30 -2.96
N ASP A 295 3.62 20.58 -3.20
CA ASP A 295 4.20 21.69 -2.44
C ASP A 295 3.14 22.35 -1.54
N THR A 296 3.16 22.00 -0.25
CA THR A 296 2.30 22.59 0.79
C THR A 296 2.97 23.76 1.53
N SER A 297 4.17 24.19 1.10
CA SER A 297 4.99 25.19 1.81
C SER A 297 4.57 26.65 1.54
N MET A 298 3.72 26.86 0.54
CA MET A 298 3.28 28.18 0.09
C MET A 298 1.90 28.55 0.64
N ASP A 299 1.66 29.83 0.92
CA ASP A 299 0.33 30.32 1.35
C ASP A 299 -0.76 30.02 0.30
N VAL A 300 -0.39 30.05 -0.98
CA VAL A 300 -1.22 29.53 -2.08
C VAL A 300 -0.40 28.46 -2.78
N ALA A 301 -0.80 27.20 -2.60
CA ALA A 301 -0.10 26.06 -3.17
C ALA A 301 -0.16 26.10 -4.70
N PRO A 302 0.93 25.74 -5.40
CA PRO A 302 0.90 25.56 -6.84
C PRO A 302 0.00 24.39 -7.25
N THR A 303 -0.29 24.27 -8.53
CA THR A 303 -0.90 23.05 -9.08
C THR A 303 0.20 22.31 -9.83
N ASP A 304 0.65 21.19 -9.29
CA ASP A 304 1.71 20.38 -9.89
C ASP A 304 1.17 19.48 -11.00
N GLY A 305 -0.09 19.06 -10.89
CA GLY A 305 -0.79 18.40 -11.98
C GLY A 305 -2.31 18.50 -11.93
N GLU A 306 -2.92 18.15 -13.06
CA GLU A 306 -4.36 18.06 -13.24
C GLU A 306 -4.70 16.86 -14.14
N LEU A 307 -5.83 16.21 -13.83
CA LEU A 307 -6.36 15.15 -14.68
C LEU A 307 -7.88 15.10 -14.66
N PHE A 308 -8.44 14.50 -15.69
CA PHE A 308 -9.86 14.17 -15.77
C PHE A 308 -10.07 12.69 -15.52
N PHE A 309 -10.97 12.34 -14.60
CA PHE A 309 -11.35 10.96 -14.32
C PHE A 309 -12.81 10.85 -13.84
N GLY A 310 -13.53 9.87 -14.37
CA GLY A 310 -14.96 9.68 -14.08
C GLY A 310 -15.90 10.59 -14.88
N ILE A 311 -17.12 10.74 -14.38
CA ILE A 311 -18.15 11.65 -14.91
C ILE A 311 -18.84 12.45 -13.78
N PRO A 312 -19.50 13.59 -14.08
CA PRO A 312 -20.17 14.37 -13.06
C PRO A 312 -21.20 13.54 -12.28
N GLY A 313 -21.08 13.57 -10.95
CA GLY A 313 -21.92 12.79 -10.03
C GLY A 313 -21.28 11.50 -9.52
N ASP A 314 -20.15 11.06 -10.09
CA ASP A 314 -19.33 10.03 -9.48
C ASP A 314 -18.80 10.49 -8.10
N GLN A 315 -18.62 9.54 -7.18
CA GLN A 315 -17.99 9.76 -5.87
C GLN A 315 -16.50 9.42 -6.00
N PHE A 316 -15.63 10.36 -5.64
CA PHE A 316 -14.19 10.24 -5.81
C PHE A 316 -13.54 9.62 -4.57
N VAL A 317 -12.46 8.90 -4.78
CA VAL A 317 -11.59 8.32 -3.76
C VAL A 317 -10.16 8.32 -4.31
N VAL A 318 -9.17 8.26 -3.43
CA VAL A 318 -7.74 8.24 -3.78
C VAL A 318 -7.09 7.11 -3.00
N GLY A 319 -6.08 6.48 -3.58
CA GLY A 319 -5.28 5.44 -2.96
C GLY A 319 -4.28 4.83 -3.95
N ASP A 320 -3.37 4.01 -3.44
CA ASP A 320 -2.41 3.22 -4.22
C ASP A 320 -2.99 1.85 -4.56
N TRP A 321 -3.63 1.74 -5.72
CA TRP A 321 -4.34 0.53 -6.13
C TRP A 321 -3.43 -0.61 -6.61
N ASP A 322 -2.20 -0.30 -7.03
CA ASP A 322 -1.28 -1.27 -7.66
C ASP A 322 0.12 -1.35 -7.04
N ARG A 323 0.27 -0.72 -5.88
CA ARG A 323 1.40 -0.88 -4.95
C ARG A 323 2.68 -0.25 -5.47
N ASP A 324 2.57 0.81 -6.24
CA ASP A 324 3.75 1.52 -6.75
C ASP A 324 4.20 2.67 -5.84
N GLY A 325 3.49 2.88 -4.72
CA GLY A 325 3.69 3.94 -3.75
C GLY A 325 3.09 5.27 -4.18
N ILE A 326 2.32 5.32 -5.29
CA ILE A 326 1.72 6.54 -5.78
C ILE A 326 0.19 6.47 -5.67
N ASP A 327 -0.34 7.42 -4.93
CA ASP A 327 -1.78 7.60 -4.79
C ASP A 327 -2.41 8.15 -6.07
N THR A 328 -3.40 7.41 -6.55
CA THR A 328 -4.02 7.67 -7.84
C THR A 328 -5.56 7.66 -7.77
N PRO A 329 -6.26 8.31 -8.72
CA PRO A 329 -7.71 8.44 -8.63
C PRO A 329 -8.52 7.15 -8.76
N GLY A 330 -9.51 7.02 -7.88
CA GLY A 330 -10.63 6.08 -7.99
C GLY A 330 -11.97 6.80 -8.05
N VAL A 331 -12.99 6.17 -8.65
CA VAL A 331 -14.38 6.62 -8.54
C VAL A 331 -15.37 5.49 -8.32
N PHE A 332 -16.33 5.73 -7.43
CA PHE A 332 -17.54 4.93 -7.31
C PHE A 332 -18.71 5.59 -8.03
N ARG A 333 -19.28 4.88 -9.01
CA ARG A 333 -20.44 5.34 -9.77
C ARG A 333 -21.73 4.76 -9.20
N SER A 334 -22.43 5.57 -8.41
CA SER A 334 -23.68 5.20 -7.76
C SER A 334 -24.77 4.69 -8.71
N SER A 335 -24.84 5.20 -9.95
CA SER A 335 -25.91 4.86 -10.90
C SER A 335 -25.87 3.43 -11.42
N ASN A 336 -24.70 2.79 -11.39
CA ASN A 336 -24.50 1.42 -11.85
C ASN A 336 -23.63 0.59 -10.89
N THR A 337 -23.43 1.09 -9.66
CA THR A 337 -22.69 0.42 -8.58
C THR A 337 -21.33 -0.10 -9.02
N THR A 338 -20.61 0.68 -9.83
CA THR A 338 -19.33 0.27 -10.41
C THR A 338 -18.21 1.12 -9.84
N VAL A 339 -17.15 0.45 -9.39
CA VAL A 339 -15.87 1.07 -9.01
C VAL A 339 -14.96 1.09 -10.24
N TYR A 340 -14.27 2.21 -10.44
CA TYR A 340 -13.28 2.42 -11.49
C TYR A 340 -12.02 2.96 -10.83
N LEU A 341 -10.90 2.25 -10.98
CA LEU A 341 -9.61 2.65 -10.43
C LEU A 341 -8.62 2.91 -11.56
N LYS A 342 -7.68 3.79 -11.29
CA LYS A 342 -6.70 4.23 -12.27
C LYS A 342 -5.33 4.21 -11.61
N ASN A 343 -4.35 3.64 -12.28
CA ASN A 343 -3.02 3.38 -11.72
C ASN A 343 -1.98 4.42 -12.16
N ASP A 344 -2.41 5.55 -12.72
CA ASP A 344 -1.51 6.62 -13.10
C ASP A 344 -2.20 8.00 -13.04
N LEU A 345 -1.40 9.06 -13.00
CA LEU A 345 -1.87 10.45 -12.98
C LEU A 345 -2.11 11.03 -14.39
N VAL A 346 -2.52 10.21 -15.37
CA VAL A 346 -2.72 10.64 -16.76
C VAL A 346 -4.16 10.44 -17.21
N THR A 347 -4.88 11.52 -17.57
CA THR A 347 -6.26 11.45 -18.09
C THR A 347 -6.49 10.28 -19.07
N GLY A 348 -7.45 9.40 -18.75
CA GLY A 348 -7.68 8.19 -19.53
C GLY A 348 -8.81 7.31 -18.99
N PRO A 349 -9.00 6.12 -19.59
CA PRO A 349 -9.88 5.11 -19.03
C PRO A 349 -9.34 4.59 -17.68
N ALA A 350 -10.19 3.88 -16.96
CA ALA A 350 -9.82 3.14 -15.77
C ALA A 350 -9.04 1.87 -16.14
N ASP A 351 -8.07 1.51 -15.31
CA ASP A 351 -7.25 0.30 -15.44
C ASP A 351 -7.94 -0.90 -14.79
N VAL A 352 -8.62 -0.66 -13.67
CA VAL A 352 -9.41 -1.66 -12.94
C VAL A 352 -10.88 -1.24 -12.89
N THR A 353 -11.79 -2.20 -13.04
CA THR A 353 -13.23 -1.94 -12.94
C THR A 353 -13.98 -3.17 -12.44
N TYR A 354 -14.86 -2.98 -11.46
CA TYR A 354 -15.72 -4.03 -10.93
C TYR A 354 -17.04 -3.48 -10.39
N VAL A 355 -18.07 -4.32 -10.38
CA VAL A 355 -19.42 -3.98 -9.88
C VAL A 355 -19.54 -4.46 -8.44
N TRP A 356 -19.81 -3.56 -7.52
CA TRP A 356 -19.92 -3.88 -6.09
C TRP A 356 -20.72 -2.81 -5.33
N GLY A 357 -21.39 -3.24 -4.27
CA GLY A 357 -22.18 -2.39 -3.38
C GLY A 357 -23.52 -1.89 -3.95
N THR A 358 -24.02 -0.79 -3.38
CA THR A 358 -25.28 -0.17 -3.79
C THR A 358 -25.13 1.34 -4.00
N GLY A 359 -26.01 1.94 -4.80
CA GLY A 359 -25.86 3.34 -5.22
C GLY A 359 -25.92 4.38 -4.09
N GLY A 360 -26.40 4.01 -2.90
CA GLY A 360 -26.43 4.89 -1.74
C GLY A 360 -25.18 4.84 -0.85
N TRP A 361 -24.22 3.96 -1.17
CA TRP A 361 -23.02 3.78 -0.37
C TRP A 361 -21.97 4.84 -0.70
N ARG A 362 -21.04 5.07 0.22
CA ARG A 362 -19.93 6.02 0.08
C ARG A 362 -18.60 5.26 0.02
N PRO A 363 -17.69 5.58 -0.91
CA PRO A 363 -16.35 5.02 -0.91
C PRO A 363 -15.47 5.71 0.12
N VAL A 364 -14.55 4.92 0.68
CA VAL A 364 -13.31 5.33 1.33
C VAL A 364 -12.23 4.34 0.88
N ALA A 365 -10.96 4.65 1.10
CA ALA A 365 -9.85 3.79 0.72
C ALA A 365 -8.82 3.70 1.84
N GLY A 366 -7.95 2.69 1.73
CA GLY A 366 -6.86 2.35 2.65
C GLY A 366 -6.65 0.84 2.68
N VAL A 367 -5.69 0.41 3.49
CA VAL A 367 -5.25 -0.96 3.74
C VAL A 367 -5.93 -1.54 4.99
N SER A 368 -6.98 -2.35 4.85
CA SER A 368 -7.76 -2.79 6.03
C SER A 368 -7.16 -3.93 6.87
N GLY A 369 -6.12 -4.61 6.37
CA GLY A 369 -5.57 -5.82 7.00
C GLY A 369 -6.55 -7.02 7.09
N ALA A 370 -7.76 -6.92 6.53
CA ALA A 370 -8.76 -7.99 6.55
C ALA A 370 -8.45 -9.04 5.46
N SER A 371 -7.93 -10.20 5.87
CA SER A 371 -7.61 -11.33 4.98
C SER A 371 -8.72 -12.38 4.87
#